data_AF-A0A4S4EHF3-F1
#
_entry.id   AF-A0A4S4EHF3-F1
#
_cell.length_a   1.000
_cell.length_b   1.000
_cell.length_c   1.000
_cell.angle_alpha   90.00
_cell.angle_beta   90.00
_cell.angle_gamma   90.00
#
_symmetry.space_group_name_H-M   'P 1'
#
loop_
_entity.id
_entity.type
_entity.pdbx_description
1 polymer ?
#
loop_
_entity_poly.entity_id
_entity_poly.type
_entity_poly.pdbx_seq_one_letter_code
_entity_poly.pdbx_strand_id
1 'polypeptide(L)'
;MEVSDEQLARSESESESYELLFYPRYHLDQSSLLCRKPLLAKPMVMDVYQDYLLVTYRPFDVHIFHVKLSGELTPSSSLDLQLSTVRELSIMTAKSHPTAMRFVLDQLSREHVSKNQISTPSDLLGKEPVRCLILRANGELSLLDLDDGRERELTDSVELFWVTCGQSEEKTNLIEEVSWLDYGHRGMQVTVCFG
;
A
#
# COMPACT_ATOMS: atom_id res chain seq x y z
N MET A 1 20.12 -30.77 -47.45
CA MET A 1 18.69 -30.42 -47.29
C MET A 1 18.49 -30.20 -45.81
N GLU A 2 18.92 -29.02 -45.37
CA GLU A 2 18.93 -28.62 -43.97
C GLU A 2 17.56 -28.05 -43.63
N VAL A 3 16.96 -28.58 -42.58
CA VAL A 3 15.72 -28.05 -42.01
C VAL A 3 16.12 -26.86 -41.15
N SER A 4 15.71 -25.67 -41.56
CA SER A 4 16.02 -24.41 -40.90
C SER A 4 15.38 -24.33 -39.52
N ASP A 5 16.18 -23.97 -38.53
CA ASP A 5 15.84 -23.72 -37.11
C ASP A 5 14.95 -22.47 -36.91
N GLU A 6 13.88 -22.30 -37.71
CA GLU A 6 12.94 -21.18 -37.59
C GLU A 6 11.58 -21.58 -36.99
N GLN A 7 11.47 -22.78 -36.42
CA GLN A 7 10.22 -23.29 -35.81
C GLN A 7 10.31 -23.53 -34.28
N LEU A 8 11.31 -22.99 -33.58
CA LEU A 8 11.44 -23.18 -32.13
C LEU A 8 11.72 -21.88 -31.36
N ALA A 9 10.92 -20.83 -31.57
CA ALA A 9 10.89 -19.66 -30.68
C ALA A 9 9.61 -18.82 -30.83
N ARG A 10 8.44 -19.47 -30.93
CA ARG A 10 7.15 -18.76 -30.88
C ARG A 10 6.30 -19.26 -29.72
N SER A 11 6.78 -19.03 -28.51
CA SER A 11 6.01 -19.15 -27.29
C SER A 11 6.53 -18.12 -26.28
N GLU A 12 6.03 -16.89 -26.39
CA GLU A 12 6.06 -15.78 -25.39
C GLU A 12 5.47 -14.58 -26.15
N SER A 13 4.32 -14.02 -25.83
CA SER A 13 3.90 -13.54 -24.51
C SER A 13 2.38 -13.50 -24.46
N GLU A 14 1.77 -14.30 -23.59
CA GLU A 14 0.58 -13.78 -22.92
C GLU A 14 1.06 -12.54 -22.17
N SER A 15 0.50 -11.37 -22.49
CA SER A 15 0.80 -10.16 -21.73
C SER A 15 0.34 -10.44 -20.31
N GLU A 16 1.27 -10.74 -19.39
CA GLU A 16 0.95 -10.98 -17.98
C GLU A 16 0.22 -9.75 -17.45
N SER A 17 -1.10 -9.84 -17.39
CA SER A 17 -1.95 -8.75 -16.89
C SER A 17 -2.04 -8.89 -15.37
N TYR A 18 -1.40 -7.96 -14.67
CA TYR A 18 -1.49 -7.88 -13.22
C TYR A 18 -2.75 -7.09 -12.85
N GLU A 19 -3.43 -7.50 -11.78
CA GLU A 19 -4.64 -6.84 -11.31
C GLU A 19 -4.76 -6.88 -9.79
N LEU A 20 -5.43 -5.87 -9.23
CA LEU A 20 -5.87 -5.86 -7.85
C LEU A 20 -7.28 -6.43 -7.78
N LEU A 21 -7.46 -7.36 -6.87
CA LEU A 21 -8.75 -7.97 -6.57
C LEU A 21 -9.16 -7.55 -5.16
N PHE A 22 -10.36 -6.98 -5.05
CA PHE A 22 -10.91 -6.57 -3.76
C PHE A 22 -12.02 -7.52 -3.35
N TYR A 23 -11.91 -8.08 -2.16
CA TYR A 23 -12.89 -8.99 -1.56
C TYR A 23 -13.36 -8.43 -0.21
N PRO A 24 -14.60 -8.70 0.21
CA PRO A 24 -15.04 -8.35 1.54
C PRO A 24 -14.35 -9.24 2.58
N ARG A 25 -14.33 -8.77 3.82
CA ARG A 25 -13.72 -9.53 4.93
C ARG A 25 -14.44 -10.88 5.07
N TYR A 26 -13.67 -11.97 5.14
CA TYR A 26 -14.11 -13.36 5.33
C TYR A 26 -14.75 -14.08 4.13
N HIS A 27 -14.89 -13.44 2.97
CA HIS A 27 -15.37 -14.11 1.75
C HIS A 27 -14.34 -13.99 0.62
N LEU A 28 -13.43 -14.97 0.54
CA LEU A 28 -12.36 -15.04 -0.45
C LEU A 28 -12.73 -16.02 -1.57
N ASP A 29 -13.92 -15.86 -2.13
CA ASP A 29 -14.39 -16.64 -3.29
C ASP A 29 -14.68 -15.74 -4.48
N GLN A 30 -14.68 -16.33 -5.67
CA GLN A 30 -14.88 -15.59 -6.92
C GLN A 30 -16.25 -14.89 -6.99
N SER A 31 -17.28 -15.42 -6.33
CA SER A 31 -18.61 -14.80 -6.26
C SER A 31 -18.66 -13.54 -5.41
N SER A 32 -17.70 -13.37 -4.50
CA SER A 32 -17.63 -12.24 -3.56
C SER A 32 -16.68 -11.13 -4.03
N LEU A 33 -16.19 -11.19 -5.26
CA LEU A 33 -15.30 -10.18 -5.82
C LEU A 33 -16.02 -8.83 -5.96
N LEU A 34 -15.54 -7.81 -5.22
CA LEU A 34 -16.11 -6.46 -5.22
C LEU A 34 -15.63 -5.64 -6.41
N CYS A 35 -14.34 -5.71 -6.71
CA CYS A 35 -13.72 -4.87 -7.73
C CYS A 35 -12.47 -5.52 -8.31
N ARG A 36 -12.23 -5.29 -9.60
CA ARG A 36 -10.99 -5.61 -10.30
C ARG A 36 -10.38 -4.32 -10.81
N LYS A 37 -9.11 -4.08 -10.49
CA LYS A 37 -8.35 -2.97 -11.06
C LYS A 37 -7.14 -3.52 -11.83
N PRO A 38 -7.11 -3.41 -13.16
CA PRO A 38 -5.90 -3.68 -13.92
C PRO A 38 -4.75 -2.76 -13.45
N LEU A 39 -3.59 -3.36 -13.22
CA LEU A 39 -2.35 -2.67 -12.92
C LEU A 39 -1.59 -2.35 -14.20
N LEU A 40 -0.71 -1.35 -14.13
CA LEU A 40 0.08 -0.91 -15.28
C LEU A 40 1.14 -1.92 -15.69
N ALA A 41 1.72 -2.60 -14.70
CA ALA A 41 2.78 -3.57 -14.86
C ALA A 41 2.83 -4.48 -13.61
N LYS A 42 3.83 -5.37 -13.56
CA LYS A 42 4.14 -6.17 -12.38
C LYS A 42 4.40 -5.26 -11.16
N PRO A 43 3.60 -5.34 -10.08
CA PRO A 43 3.86 -4.58 -8.87
C PRO A 43 5.13 -5.10 -8.20
N MET A 44 5.96 -4.19 -7.68
CA MET A 44 7.19 -4.52 -6.97
C MET A 44 6.99 -4.55 -5.47
N VAL A 45 6.40 -3.48 -4.95
CA VAL A 45 6.11 -3.30 -3.52
C VAL A 45 4.70 -2.74 -3.42
N MET A 46 3.97 -3.24 -2.43
CA MET A 46 2.67 -2.71 -2.08
C MET A 46 2.58 -2.53 -0.58
N ASP A 47 1.84 -1.51 -0.15
CA ASP A 47 1.53 -1.28 1.25
C ASP A 47 0.14 -0.69 1.39
N VAL A 48 -0.46 -0.88 2.55
CA VAL A 48 -1.79 -0.36 2.83
C VAL A 48 -1.78 0.41 4.13
N TYR A 49 -2.42 1.58 4.08
CA TYR A 49 -2.69 2.37 5.26
C TYR A 49 -4.12 2.90 5.25
N GLN A 50 -4.91 2.51 6.25
CA GLN A 50 -6.33 2.82 6.33
C GLN A 50 -7.09 2.39 5.07
N ASP A 51 -7.50 3.35 4.25
CA ASP A 51 -8.21 3.24 2.99
C ASP A 51 -7.33 3.66 1.79
N TYR A 52 -6.02 3.83 2.01
CA TYR A 52 -5.03 4.10 0.97
C TYR A 52 -4.20 2.86 0.65
N LEU A 53 -3.93 2.69 -0.64
CA LEU A 53 -3.11 1.62 -1.18
C LEU A 53 -1.92 2.24 -1.94
N LEU A 54 -0.71 1.83 -1.58
CA LEU A 54 0.51 2.13 -2.30
C LEU A 54 0.85 0.95 -3.21
N VAL A 55 1.18 1.23 -4.47
CA VAL A 55 1.69 0.24 -5.43
C VAL A 55 2.86 0.84 -6.16
N THR A 56 3.95 0.08 -6.31
CA THR A 56 5.12 0.51 -7.08
C THR A 56 5.43 -0.37 -8.27
N TYR A 57 6.06 0.22 -9.29
CA TYR A 57 6.44 -0.43 -10.54
C TYR A 57 7.88 -0.07 -10.93
N ARG A 58 8.47 -0.85 -11.86
CA ARG A 58 9.75 -0.48 -12.50
C ARG A 58 9.53 0.56 -13.60
N PRO A 59 10.45 1.53 -13.80
CA PRO A 59 11.77 1.65 -13.18
C PRO A 59 11.77 2.14 -11.72
N PHE A 60 10.90 3.08 -11.34
CA PHE A 60 10.46 3.33 -9.97
C PHE A 60 9.26 4.30 -9.97
N ASP A 61 8.09 3.80 -10.33
CA ASP A 61 6.83 4.56 -10.28
C ASP A 61 6.06 4.20 -9.00
N VAL A 62 5.43 5.18 -8.37
CA VAL A 62 4.64 5.04 -7.15
C VAL A 62 3.24 5.54 -7.43
N HIS A 63 2.24 4.67 -7.24
CA HIS A 63 0.83 5.00 -7.36
C HIS A 63 0.19 4.87 -5.99
N ILE A 64 -0.57 5.90 -5.60
CA ILE A 64 -1.37 5.89 -4.39
C ILE A 64 -2.84 5.93 -4.80
N PHE A 65 -3.57 4.92 -4.38
CA PHE A 65 -5.01 4.84 -4.59
C PHE A 65 -5.75 5.09 -3.28
N HIS A 66 -6.89 5.76 -3.37
CA HIS A 66 -7.88 5.86 -2.30
C HIS A 66 -9.05 4.93 -2.60
N VAL A 67 -9.31 4.02 -1.66
CA VAL A 67 -10.37 3.02 -1.70
C VAL A 67 -11.57 3.56 -0.93
N LYS A 68 -12.64 3.94 -1.62
CA LYS A 68 -13.90 4.30 -0.99
C LYS A 68 -14.88 3.15 -1.10
N LEU A 69 -15.37 2.70 0.05
CA LEU A 69 -16.47 1.75 0.14
C LEU A 69 -17.76 2.52 0.39
N SER A 70 -18.76 2.27 -0.43
CA SER A 70 -20.13 2.78 -0.27
C SER A 70 -21.13 1.62 -0.25
N GLY A 71 -22.18 1.77 0.56
CA GLY A 71 -23.18 0.71 0.78
C GLY A 71 -22.92 -0.08 2.07
N GLU A 72 -23.85 -0.95 2.43
CA GLU A 72 -23.75 -1.80 3.62
C GLU A 72 -23.27 -3.21 3.27
N LEU A 73 -22.58 -3.86 4.21
CA LEU A 73 -22.25 -5.29 4.17
C LEU A 73 -23.47 -6.11 4.62
N THR A 74 -24.56 -6.09 3.84
CA THR A 74 -25.70 -7.00 4.04
C THR A 74 -25.86 -7.94 2.86
N PRO A 75 -26.44 -9.15 3.05
CA PRO A 75 -26.69 -10.09 1.95
C PRO A 75 -27.58 -9.53 0.84
N SER A 76 -28.33 -8.46 1.12
CA SER A 76 -29.29 -7.81 0.24
C SER A 76 -28.82 -6.50 -0.38
N SER A 77 -27.72 -5.93 0.10
CA SER A 77 -27.15 -4.68 -0.41
C SER A 77 -25.90 -4.94 -1.23
N SER A 78 -25.75 -4.22 -2.34
CA SER A 78 -24.49 -4.19 -3.07
C SER A 78 -23.51 -3.27 -2.36
N LEU A 79 -22.33 -3.76 -2.00
CA LEU A 79 -21.19 -2.88 -1.80
C LEU A 79 -20.70 -2.37 -3.14
N ASP A 80 -20.49 -1.07 -3.21
CA ASP A 80 -19.78 -0.44 -4.30
C ASP A 80 -18.41 0.02 -3.80
N LEU A 81 -17.36 -0.36 -4.54
CA LEU A 81 -15.98 0.00 -4.24
C LEU A 81 -15.48 0.91 -5.34
N GLN A 82 -15.21 2.16 -4.97
CA GLN A 82 -14.59 3.13 -5.84
C GLN A 82 -13.10 3.22 -5.54
N LEU A 83 -12.28 2.98 -6.56
CA LEU A 83 -10.84 3.19 -6.49
C LEU A 83 -10.48 4.45 -7.28
N SER A 84 -9.87 5.43 -6.61
CA SER A 84 -9.40 6.66 -7.23
C SER A 84 -7.90 6.80 -7.08
N THR A 85 -7.20 7.16 -8.16
CA THR A 85 -5.79 7.53 -8.07
C THR A 85 -5.69 8.90 -7.40
N VAL A 86 -4.93 8.97 -6.31
CA VAL A 86 -4.69 10.20 -5.57
C VAL A 86 -3.37 10.82 -6.01
N ARG A 87 -2.32 10.00 -6.14
CA ARG A 87 -0.97 10.44 -6.51
C ARG A 87 -0.30 9.44 -7.44
N GLU A 88 0.48 9.99 -8.35
CA GLU A 88 1.40 9.27 -9.22
C GLU A 88 2.74 10.01 -9.18
N LEU A 89 3.80 9.28 -8.84
CA LEU A 89 5.16 9.82 -8.74
C LEU A 89 6.08 8.91 -9.54
N SER A 90 6.89 9.50 -10.42
CA SER A 90 7.96 8.79 -11.11
C SER A 90 9.30 9.25 -10.53
N ILE A 91 9.97 8.37 -9.80
CA ILE A 91 11.20 8.71 -9.09
C ILE A 91 12.39 8.36 -9.97
N MET A 92 12.99 9.39 -10.56
CA MET A 92 14.18 9.26 -11.39
C MET A 92 15.43 9.17 -10.51
N THR A 93 15.69 7.97 -9.99
CA THR A 93 16.84 7.69 -9.11
C THR A 93 17.75 6.61 -9.70
N ALA A 94 19.06 6.79 -9.52
CA ALA A 94 20.07 5.77 -9.84
C ALA A 94 20.23 4.73 -8.71
N LYS A 95 19.48 4.88 -7.61
CA LYS A 95 19.51 3.99 -6.46
C LYS A 95 18.96 2.60 -6.80
N SER A 96 19.30 1.62 -5.97
CA SER A 96 18.76 0.26 -6.07
C SER A 96 17.24 0.25 -5.85
N HIS A 97 16.56 -0.78 -6.36
CA HIS A 97 15.10 -0.86 -6.27
C HIS A 97 14.58 -0.99 -4.82
N PRO A 98 13.37 -0.48 -4.53
CA PRO A 98 12.74 -0.68 -3.24
C PRO A 98 12.45 -2.16 -2.99
N THR A 99 12.78 -2.65 -1.80
CA THR A 99 12.42 -3.99 -1.31
C THR A 99 11.25 -3.94 -0.34
N ALA A 100 11.09 -2.82 0.38
CA ALA A 100 9.91 -2.54 1.18
C ALA A 100 9.63 -1.04 1.17
N MET A 101 8.35 -0.68 1.24
CA MET A 101 7.89 0.68 1.43
C MET A 101 6.77 0.66 2.44
N ARG A 102 6.74 1.63 3.34
CA ARG A 102 5.69 1.75 4.36
C ARG A 102 5.22 3.17 4.48
N PHE A 103 3.91 3.38 4.49
CA PHE A 103 3.36 4.68 4.83
C PHE A 103 3.84 5.12 6.22
N VAL A 104 4.18 6.41 6.34
CA VAL A 104 4.48 7.00 7.63
C VAL A 104 3.19 7.57 8.19
N LEU A 105 2.83 7.13 9.38
CA LEU A 105 1.74 7.70 10.15
C LEU A 105 2.12 9.15 10.47
N ASP A 106 1.42 10.12 9.88
CA ASP A 106 1.47 11.50 10.35
C ASP A 106 0.59 11.64 11.60
N GLN A 107 0.84 10.78 12.60
CA GLN A 107 0.19 10.89 13.88
C GLN A 107 0.88 11.99 14.67
N LEU A 108 0.12 13.08 14.83
CA LEU A 108 0.38 14.19 15.73
C LEU A 108 1.55 15.06 15.28
N SER A 109 1.23 16.17 14.59
CA SER A 109 1.98 17.39 14.83
C SER A 109 2.08 17.56 16.35
N ARG A 110 3.31 17.39 16.87
CA ARG A 110 3.69 17.64 18.26
C ARG A 110 3.51 19.11 18.66
N GLU A 111 2.86 19.93 17.83
CA GLU A 111 2.52 21.32 18.15
C GLU A 111 1.09 21.48 18.69
N HIS A 112 0.23 20.46 18.57
CA HIS A 112 -1.13 20.52 19.14
C HIS A 112 -1.21 20.24 20.65
N VAL A 113 -0.08 20.01 21.34
CA VAL A 113 -0.05 19.91 22.82
C VAL A 113 -0.18 21.29 23.50
N SER A 114 -0.20 22.40 22.74
CA SER A 114 -0.29 23.76 23.32
C SER A 114 -1.64 24.45 23.20
N LYS A 115 -2.69 23.82 22.65
CA LYS A 115 -4.06 24.36 22.72
C LYS A 115 -5.05 23.24 22.99
N ASN A 116 -5.87 23.42 24.03
CA ASN A 116 -7.03 22.62 24.43
C ASN A 116 -8.10 22.49 23.33
N GLN A 117 -7.74 21.94 22.17
CA GLN A 117 -8.69 21.51 21.17
C GLN A 117 -8.70 19.99 21.23
N ILE A 118 -9.82 19.47 21.72
CA ILE A 118 -10.17 18.06 21.65
C ILE A 118 -10.33 17.76 20.16
N SER A 119 -9.23 17.41 19.48
CA SER A 119 -9.29 16.88 18.12
C SER A 119 -10.08 15.58 18.19
N THR A 120 -11.25 15.54 17.56
CA THR A 120 -12.00 14.29 17.50
C THR A 120 -11.24 13.28 16.65
N PRO A 121 -11.29 11.97 16.96
CA PRO A 121 -10.64 10.94 16.15
C PRO A 121 -11.06 10.98 14.67
N SER A 122 -12.22 11.56 14.36
CA SER A 122 -12.72 11.80 13.01
C SER A 122 -11.89 12.83 12.21
N ASP A 123 -11.25 13.80 12.86
CA ASP A 123 -10.44 14.83 12.15
C ASP A 123 -9.09 14.30 11.65
N LEU A 124 -8.64 13.15 12.19
CA LEU A 124 -7.44 12.43 11.74
C LEU A 124 -7.75 11.38 10.66
N LEU A 125 -9.03 11.14 10.38
CA LEU A 125 -9.53 9.97 9.64
C LEU A 125 -9.64 10.19 8.12
N GLY A 126 -8.99 11.23 7.59
CA GLY A 126 -9.14 11.59 6.18
C GLY A 126 -7.99 12.40 5.60
N LYS A 127 -6.81 12.41 6.24
CA LYS A 127 -5.63 13.01 5.62
C LYS A 127 -4.93 12.00 4.73
N GLU A 128 -4.73 12.38 3.47
CA GLU A 128 -3.92 11.62 2.53
C GLU A 128 -2.53 11.36 3.10
N PRO A 129 -1.95 10.17 2.88
CA PRO A 129 -0.58 9.91 3.27
C PRO A 129 0.37 10.79 2.45
N VAL A 130 1.16 11.59 3.16
CA VAL A 130 2.13 12.53 2.55
C VAL A 130 3.56 12.00 2.56
N ARG A 131 3.86 10.94 3.30
CA ARG A 131 5.21 10.39 3.43
C ARG A 131 5.22 8.87 3.48
N CYS A 132 6.29 8.27 2.98
CA CYS A 132 6.57 6.85 3.19
C CYS A 132 8.07 6.60 3.41
N LEU A 133 8.38 5.52 4.11
CA LEU A 133 9.73 4.98 4.22
C LEU A 133 10.00 4.07 3.02
N ILE A 134 11.22 4.11 2.50
CA ILE A 134 11.73 3.22 1.47
C ILE A 134 12.91 2.47 2.05
N LEU A 135 12.82 1.15 2.10
CA LEU A 135 13.98 0.28 2.26
C LEU A 135 14.37 -0.25 0.88
N ARG A 136 15.64 -0.12 0.53
CA ARG A 136 16.20 -0.58 -0.75
C ARG A 136 17.06 -1.82 -0.56
N ALA A 137 17.33 -2.53 -1.65
CA ALA A 137 18.06 -3.80 -1.63
C ALA A 137 19.51 -3.69 -1.12
N ASN A 138 20.10 -2.49 -1.16
CA ASN A 138 21.43 -2.18 -0.65
C ASN A 138 21.47 -1.81 0.84
N GLY A 139 20.34 -1.84 1.54
CA GLY A 139 20.25 -1.46 2.96
C GLY A 139 19.96 0.02 3.22
N GLU A 140 19.87 0.85 2.17
CA GLU A 140 19.43 2.24 2.30
C GLU A 140 17.98 2.32 2.78
N LEU A 141 17.80 3.00 3.91
CA LEU A 141 16.52 3.45 4.42
C LEU A 141 16.40 4.96 4.20
N SER A 142 15.37 5.38 3.49
CA SER A 142 15.09 6.78 3.22
C SER A 142 13.62 7.12 3.46
N LEU A 143 13.35 8.40 3.66
CA LEU A 143 12.02 8.98 3.76
C LEU A 143 11.70 9.66 2.43
N LEU A 144 10.63 9.23 1.77
CA LEU A 144 10.08 9.87 0.59
C LEU A 144 8.91 10.77 0.98
N ASP A 145 8.98 12.01 0.51
CA ASP A 145 7.86 12.92 0.47
C ASP A 145 7.00 12.63 -0.78
N LEU A 146 5.72 12.36 -0.57
CA LEU A 146 4.76 12.00 -1.61
C LEU A 146 4.09 13.21 -2.26
N ASP A 147 4.31 14.42 -1.74
CA ASP A 147 3.85 15.68 -2.36
C ASP A 147 4.81 16.14 -3.45
N ASP A 148 6.13 16.10 -3.20
CA ASP A 148 7.13 16.63 -4.12
C ASP A 148 8.16 15.61 -4.63
N GLY A 149 8.05 14.35 -4.20
CA GLY A 149 8.92 13.25 -4.61
C GLY A 149 10.34 13.34 -4.04
N ARG A 150 10.59 14.21 -3.06
CA ARG A 150 11.93 14.33 -2.45
C ARG A 150 12.22 13.17 -1.53
N GLU A 151 13.35 12.53 -1.78
CA GLU A 151 13.89 11.47 -0.95
C GLU A 151 14.97 12.01 -0.02
N ARG A 152 14.82 11.77 1.28
CA ARG A 152 15.84 12.05 2.31
C ARG A 152 16.36 10.75 2.87
N GLU A 153 17.65 10.51 2.71
CA GLU A 153 18.33 9.37 3.33
C GLU A 153 18.32 9.47 4.86
N LEU A 154 18.11 8.33 5.53
CA LEU A 154 18.13 8.21 6.98
C LEU A 154 19.35 7.41 7.46
N THR A 155 19.61 6.25 6.84
CA THR A 155 20.71 5.33 7.15
C THR A 155 20.90 4.33 6.00
N ASP A 156 22.03 3.64 5.93
CA ASP A 156 22.44 2.75 4.82
C ASP A 156 22.63 1.27 5.22
N SER A 157 22.37 0.94 6.49
CA SER A 157 22.71 -0.36 7.09
C SER A 157 21.50 -1.03 7.73
N VAL A 158 20.34 -1.00 7.05
CA VAL A 158 19.08 -1.58 7.54
C VAL A 158 18.72 -2.83 6.75
N GLU A 159 18.47 -3.93 7.43
CA GLU A 159 18.00 -5.18 6.80
C GLU A 159 16.47 -5.31 6.81
N LEU A 160 15.84 -4.84 7.88
CA LEU A 160 14.39 -4.93 8.09
C LEU A 160 13.91 -3.75 8.94
N PHE A 161 12.69 -3.29 8.68
CA PHE A 161 12.02 -2.32 9.53
C PHE A 161 10.52 -2.61 9.62
N TRP A 162 9.89 -2.14 10.69
CA TRP A 162 8.43 -2.14 10.86
C TRP A 162 8.00 -0.81 11.47
N VAL A 163 6.84 -0.32 11.06
CA VAL A 163 6.22 0.87 11.64
C VAL A 163 5.16 0.40 12.62
N THR A 164 5.22 0.88 13.86
CA THR A 164 4.17 0.65 14.86
C THR A 164 3.34 1.92 15.04
N CYS A 165 2.05 1.77 15.27
CA CYS A 165 1.23 2.86 15.79
C CYS A 165 1.57 2.99 17.27
N GLY A 166 2.22 4.08 17.68
CA GLY A 166 2.66 4.27 19.05
C GLY A 166 1.53 4.06 20.05
N GLN A 167 1.77 3.24 21.07
CA GLN A 167 0.86 3.19 22.21
C GLN A 167 0.87 4.56 22.89
N SER A 168 -0.27 5.24 22.88
CA SER A 168 -0.55 6.31 23.84
C SER A 168 -0.33 5.75 25.24
N GLU A 169 0.41 6.47 26.09
CA GLU A 169 0.58 6.12 27.50
C GLU A 169 -0.78 5.83 28.17
N GLU A 170 -0.82 4.70 28.89
CA GLU A 170 -1.78 4.26 29.91
C GLU A 170 -3.28 4.55 29.68
N LYS A 171 -4.00 3.54 29.18
CA LYS A 171 -5.26 3.15 29.83
C LYS A 171 -5.52 1.66 29.67
N THR A 172 -5.51 0.98 30.82
CA THR A 172 -5.97 -0.38 31.03
C THR A 172 -7.40 -0.55 30.50
N ASN A 173 -7.55 -1.01 29.27
CA ASN A 173 -8.78 -1.61 28.79
C ASN A 173 -8.39 -2.92 28.12
N LEU A 174 -8.59 -4.01 28.86
CA LEU A 174 -8.58 -5.36 28.34
C LEU A 174 -9.72 -5.48 27.32
N ILE A 175 -9.42 -6.12 26.17
CA ILE A 175 -10.32 -6.54 25.08
C ILE A 175 -10.44 -5.56 23.90
N GLU A 176 -9.47 -5.61 22.98
CA GLU A 176 -9.62 -5.97 21.56
C GLU A 176 -8.25 -5.78 20.87
N GLU A 177 -7.31 -6.63 21.26
CA GLU A 177 -6.01 -6.75 20.60
C GLU A 177 -6.23 -7.54 19.30
N VAL A 178 -6.90 -6.93 18.32
CA VAL A 178 -6.98 -7.49 16.97
C VAL A 178 -5.58 -7.39 16.38
N SER A 179 -4.98 -8.54 16.08
CA SER A 179 -3.68 -8.69 15.43
C SER A 179 -3.55 -7.74 14.24
N TRP A 180 -2.93 -6.59 14.48
CA TRP A 180 -2.41 -5.65 13.49
C TRP A 180 -1.57 -6.32 12.38
N LEU A 181 -1.05 -7.51 12.66
CA LEU A 181 -0.27 -8.35 11.75
C LEU A 181 -1.12 -9.06 10.69
N ASP A 182 -2.37 -9.41 11.01
CA ASP A 182 -3.23 -10.19 10.11
C ASP A 182 -4.11 -9.27 9.25
N TYR A 183 -4.54 -8.15 9.83
CA TYR A 183 -5.49 -7.22 9.22
C TYR A 183 -5.06 -5.83 9.71
N GLY A 184 -4.68 -4.91 8.80
CA GLY A 184 -4.30 -3.55 9.19
C GLY A 184 -5.39 -2.84 10.00
N HIS A 185 -5.20 -1.58 10.42
CA HIS A 185 -6.15 -0.89 11.33
C HIS A 185 -7.63 -0.86 10.87
N ARG A 186 -7.91 -1.05 9.56
CA ARG A 186 -9.28 -1.20 9.00
C ARG A 186 -9.59 -2.58 8.42
N GLY A 187 -8.72 -3.54 8.71
CA GLY A 187 -8.71 -4.89 8.17
C GLY A 187 -8.61 -5.00 6.67
N MET A 188 -7.90 -4.05 6.05
CA MET A 188 -7.39 -4.18 4.69
C MET A 188 -5.98 -4.79 4.77
N GLN A 189 -5.75 -5.81 3.96
CA GLN A 189 -4.48 -6.52 3.84
C GLN A 189 -4.14 -6.63 2.36
N VAL A 190 -2.86 -6.53 2.03
CA VAL A 190 -2.36 -6.83 0.69
C VAL A 190 -1.60 -8.13 0.74
N THR A 191 -1.95 -9.03 -0.18
CA THR A 191 -1.20 -10.26 -0.42
C THR A 191 -0.78 -10.25 -1.89
N VAL A 192 0.52 -10.38 -2.13
CA VAL A 192 1.06 -10.57 -3.47
C VAL A 192 1.15 -12.07 -3.71
N CYS A 193 0.33 -12.59 -4.62
CA CYS A 193 0.40 -13.97 -5.07
C CYS A 193 1.17 -14.02 -6.38
N PHE A 194 2.23 -14.83 -6.44
CA PHE A 194 2.85 -15.20 -7.71
C PHE A 194 2.16 -16.47 -8.20
N GLY A 195 1.50 -16.38 -9.36
CA GLY A 195 0.90 -17.51 -10.07
C GLY A 195 1.92 -18.36 -10.78
#